data_AF-A0A7V9BF52-F1
#
_entry.id   AF-A0A7V9BF52-F1
#
_cell.length_a   1.000
_cell.length_b   1.000
_cell.length_c   1.000
_cell.angle_alpha   90.00
_cell.angle_beta   90.00
_cell.angle_gamma   90.00
#
_symmetry.space_group_name_H-M   'P 1'
#
loop_
_entity.id
_entity.type
_entity.pdbx_description
1 polymer ?
#
loop_
_entity_poly.entity_id
_entity_poly.type
_entity_poly.pdbx_seq_one_letter_code
_entity_poly.pdbx_strand_id
1 'polypeptide(L)'
;MSRRMLTIVAAAVLAGALAVSAFAATPKKGGLYQGTLYASGTAAITKEVRLKISASGKTARVSWLCGTGRAPSTLQFAIRADGTFKAYSNTGTLTVWSFVGRFVSSTAARAVLHLNATCDGKGGTLNLKLKV
;
A
#
# COMPACT_ATOMS: atom_id res chain seq x y z
N MET A 1 34.37 58.65 0.02
CA MET A 1 34.06 58.21 1.40
C MET A 1 32.65 58.70 1.72
N SER A 2 31.64 57.94 2.15
CA SER A 2 31.50 56.53 2.45
C SER A 2 29.99 56.23 2.51
N ARG A 3 29.55 55.28 1.66
CA ARG A 3 28.61 54.17 1.86
C ARG A 3 27.42 54.28 2.86
N ARG A 4 26.34 53.59 2.42
CA ARG A 4 25.22 52.93 3.15
C ARG A 4 23.98 53.84 3.30
N MET A 5 22.75 53.44 2.99
CA MET A 5 22.15 52.10 3.13
C MET A 5 21.20 51.76 1.98
N LEU A 6 21.36 50.53 1.47
CA LEU A 6 20.34 49.78 0.73
C LEU A 6 19.08 49.65 1.61
N THR A 7 17.91 49.89 1.03
CA THR A 7 16.68 49.22 1.47
C THR A 7 16.12 48.48 0.27
N ILE A 8 16.34 47.17 0.26
CA ILE A 8 15.84 46.24 -0.77
C ILE A 8 14.33 46.12 -0.55
N VAL A 9 13.54 46.60 -1.52
CA VAL A 9 12.11 46.30 -1.58
C VAL A 9 11.99 44.84 -2.02
N ALA A 10 11.71 43.95 -1.07
CA ALA A 10 11.46 42.54 -1.34
C ALA A 10 10.11 42.39 -2.06
N ALA A 11 10.16 42.12 -3.36
CA ALA A 11 9.00 41.73 -4.14
C ALA A 11 8.58 40.30 -3.76
N ALA A 12 7.48 40.19 -3.02
CA ALA A 12 6.83 38.92 -2.72
C ALA A 12 6.19 38.36 -4.00
N VAL A 13 6.81 37.35 -4.61
CA VAL A 13 6.19 36.55 -5.67
C VAL A 13 5.40 35.43 -5.02
N LEU A 14 4.11 35.67 -4.78
CA LEU A 14 3.09 34.63 -4.67
C LEU A 14 2.84 34.05 -6.07
N ALA A 15 2.98 32.74 -6.25
CA ALA A 15 2.01 31.91 -6.99
C ALA A 15 2.51 30.47 -7.17
N GLY A 16 1.62 29.50 -6.95
CA GLY A 16 1.71 28.18 -7.56
C GLY A 16 2.15 27.05 -6.64
N ALA A 17 1.50 26.87 -5.48
CA ALA A 17 1.39 25.53 -4.92
C ALA A 17 0.53 24.70 -5.90
N LEU A 18 1.17 24.04 -6.86
CA LEU A 18 0.55 22.97 -7.63
C LEU A 18 0.17 21.88 -6.63
N ALA A 19 -1.08 21.90 -6.18
CA ALA A 19 -1.71 20.74 -5.60
C ALA A 19 -1.76 19.69 -6.72
N VAL A 20 -0.67 18.95 -6.89
CA VAL A 20 -0.64 17.76 -7.73
C VAL A 20 -1.59 16.79 -7.04
N SER A 21 -2.84 16.78 -7.49
CA SER A 21 -3.75 15.68 -7.27
C SER A 21 -3.07 14.46 -7.86
N ALA A 22 -2.33 13.72 -7.02
CA ALA A 22 -1.66 12.51 -7.40
C ALA A 22 -2.74 11.49 -7.75
N PHE A 23 -3.13 11.47 -9.03
CA PHE A 23 -3.91 10.40 -9.62
C PHE A 23 -3.25 9.11 -9.19
N ALA A 24 -3.98 8.32 -8.43
CA ALA A 24 -3.45 7.10 -7.91
C ALA A 24 -3.06 6.19 -9.09
N ALA A 25 -1.83 5.71 -9.04
CA ALA A 25 -1.16 5.17 -10.21
C ALA A 25 -1.79 3.85 -10.65
N THR A 26 -1.83 3.59 -11.95
CA THR A 26 -2.27 2.30 -12.47
C THR A 26 -1.19 1.23 -12.23
N PRO A 27 -1.55 0.01 -11.78
CA PRO A 27 -0.59 -1.08 -11.59
C PRO A 27 -0.03 -1.60 -12.90
N LYS A 28 1.13 -2.28 -12.84
CA LYS A 28 1.64 -3.11 -13.93
C LYS A 28 0.70 -4.31 -14.13
N LYS A 29 0.08 -4.39 -15.30
CA LYS A 29 -0.74 -5.54 -15.73
C LYS A 29 0.06 -6.83 -15.62
N GLY A 30 -0.55 -7.88 -15.06
CA GLY A 30 0.13 -9.15 -14.81
C GLY A 30 1.27 -9.07 -13.77
N GLY A 31 1.50 -7.92 -13.14
CA GLY A 31 2.58 -7.71 -12.18
C GLY A 31 2.38 -8.54 -10.90
N LEU A 32 3.49 -8.95 -10.30
CA LEU A 32 3.51 -9.55 -8.97
C LEU A 32 4.20 -8.58 -8.02
N TYR A 33 3.52 -8.12 -7.00
CA TYR A 33 4.10 -7.26 -5.97
C TYR A 33 4.31 -8.07 -4.70
N GLN A 34 5.41 -7.83 -4.00
CA GLN A 34 5.76 -8.53 -2.77
C GLN A 34 6.20 -7.56 -1.70
N GLY A 35 5.91 -7.91 -0.45
CA GLY A 35 6.38 -7.21 0.73
C GLY A 35 6.29 -8.13 1.94
N THR A 36 6.95 -7.72 3.01
CA THR A 36 7.01 -8.50 4.24
C THR A 36 6.51 -7.63 5.38
N LEU A 37 5.59 -8.17 6.17
CA LEU A 37 5.24 -7.60 7.46
C LEU A 37 6.11 -8.27 8.52
N TYR A 38 6.96 -7.46 9.14
CA TYR A 38 7.72 -7.87 10.31
C TYR A 38 6.85 -7.63 11.54
N ALA A 39 6.61 -8.69 12.29
CA ALA A 39 5.91 -8.58 13.56
C ALA A 39 6.89 -8.15 14.66
N SER A 40 6.39 -7.39 15.65
CA SER A 40 7.09 -7.05 16.89
C SER A 40 6.41 -7.70 18.10
N GLY A 41 7.22 -8.19 19.05
CA GLY A 41 6.78 -8.84 20.29
C GLY A 41 7.14 -10.32 20.41
N THR A 42 6.73 -10.95 21.52
CA THR A 42 7.15 -12.31 21.95
C THR A 42 6.59 -13.47 21.11
N ALA A 43 5.49 -13.27 20.38
CA ALA A 43 4.90 -14.24 19.46
C ALA A 43 4.90 -13.74 18.00
N ALA A 44 5.91 -12.95 17.63
CA ALA A 44 6.00 -12.29 16.33
C ALA A 44 6.19 -13.31 15.18
N ILE A 45 5.22 -13.37 14.27
CA ILE A 45 5.33 -14.15 13.05
C ILE A 45 5.51 -13.20 11.86
N THR A 46 6.63 -13.36 11.15
CA THR A 46 6.88 -12.69 9.86
C THR A 46 5.87 -13.16 8.83
N LYS A 47 5.32 -12.21 8.06
CA LYS A 47 4.27 -12.49 7.08
C LYS A 47 4.72 -12.05 5.69
N GLU A 48 4.91 -13.01 4.79
CA GLU A 48 5.12 -12.69 3.38
C GLU A 48 3.78 -12.39 2.73
N VAL A 49 3.68 -11.23 2.07
CA VAL A 49 2.48 -10.81 1.36
C VAL A 49 2.81 -10.66 -0.12
N ARG A 50 2.01 -11.30 -0.96
CA ARG A 50 2.12 -11.24 -2.42
C ARG A 50 0.81 -10.74 -3.00
N LEU A 51 0.89 -9.77 -3.91
CA LEU A 51 -0.24 -9.19 -4.61
C LEU A 51 -0.05 -9.40 -6.11
N LYS A 52 -0.81 -10.33 -6.70
CA LYS A 52 -0.77 -10.63 -8.12
C LYS A 52 -1.87 -9.86 -8.83
N ILE A 53 -1.49 -9.07 -9.82
CA ILE A 53 -2.41 -8.34 -10.69
C ILE A 53 -2.79 -9.24 -11.87
N SER A 54 -4.07 -9.22 -12.23
CA SER A 54 -4.57 -9.91 -13.43
C SER A 54 -3.98 -9.30 -14.70
N ALA A 55 -4.08 -10.04 -15.81
CA ALA A 55 -3.64 -9.55 -17.12
C ALA A 55 -4.39 -8.28 -17.57
N SER A 56 -5.65 -8.09 -17.14
CA SER A 56 -6.42 -6.89 -17.46
C SER A 56 -6.01 -5.66 -16.64
N GLY A 57 -5.37 -5.87 -15.49
CA GLY A 57 -5.06 -4.79 -14.53
C GLY A 57 -6.26 -4.32 -13.70
N LYS A 58 -7.42 -4.96 -13.82
CA LYS A 58 -8.67 -4.53 -13.14
C LYS A 58 -8.98 -5.32 -11.87
N THR A 59 -8.34 -6.47 -11.68
CA THR A 59 -8.48 -7.30 -10.48
C THR A 59 -7.13 -7.75 -9.97
N ALA A 60 -7.07 -8.06 -8.68
CA ALA A 60 -5.89 -8.63 -8.05
C ALA A 60 -6.26 -9.79 -7.11
N ARG A 61 -5.27 -10.64 -6.85
CA ARG A 61 -5.30 -11.63 -5.78
C ARG A 61 -4.17 -11.31 -4.82
N VAL A 62 -4.49 -11.10 -3.55
CA VAL A 62 -3.50 -11.07 -2.47
C VAL A 62 -3.41 -12.45 -1.85
N SER A 63 -2.20 -12.86 -1.50
CA SER A 63 -1.92 -14.06 -0.72
C SER A 63 -0.93 -13.71 0.38
N TRP A 64 -1.11 -14.28 1.57
CA TRP A 64 -0.14 -14.12 2.65
C TRP A 64 0.13 -15.44 3.36
N LEU A 65 1.37 -15.58 3.80
CA LEU A 65 1.86 -16.72 4.57
C LEU A 65 2.19 -16.26 5.99
N CYS A 66 1.80 -17.04 6.99
CA CYS A 66 2.12 -16.77 8.39
C CYS A 66 3.03 -17.87 8.93
N GLY A 67 4.33 -17.58 8.97
CA GLY A 67 5.34 -18.54 9.42
C GLY A 67 5.52 -19.71 8.45
N THR A 68 6.03 -20.84 8.95
CA THR A 68 6.26 -22.06 8.17
C THR A 68 5.14 -23.08 8.41
N GLY A 69 4.86 -23.93 7.42
CA GLY A 69 3.97 -25.10 7.56
C GLY A 69 2.46 -24.87 7.38
N ARG A 70 1.99 -23.63 7.21
CA ARG A 70 0.58 -23.34 6.86
C ARG A 70 0.40 -23.02 5.39
N ALA A 71 -0.74 -23.40 4.80
CA ALA A 71 -1.09 -22.96 3.47
C ALA A 71 -1.30 -21.43 3.43
N PRO A 72 -0.93 -20.74 2.33
CA PRO A 72 -1.21 -19.32 2.19
C PRO A 72 -2.71 -19.02 2.22
N SER A 73 -3.09 -17.99 2.95
CA SER A 73 -4.44 -17.42 2.86
C SER A 73 -4.53 -16.50 1.65
N THR A 74 -5.69 -16.40 1.00
CA THR A 74 -5.86 -15.60 -0.22
C THR A 74 -7.17 -14.81 -0.25
N LEU A 75 -7.16 -13.69 -0.97
CA LEU A 75 -8.34 -12.90 -1.29
C LEU A 75 -8.24 -12.33 -2.71
N GLN A 76 -9.35 -12.31 -3.42
CA GLN A 76 -9.47 -11.69 -4.74
C GLN A 76 -10.38 -10.47 -4.67
N PHE A 77 -10.03 -9.41 -5.39
CA PHE A 77 -10.76 -8.15 -5.34
C PHE A 77 -10.56 -7.32 -6.62
N ALA A 78 -11.48 -6.38 -6.82
CA ALA A 78 -11.38 -5.38 -7.88
C ALA A 78 -10.42 -4.25 -7.49
N ILE A 79 -9.72 -3.74 -8.49
CA ILE A 79 -8.93 -2.52 -8.40
C ILE A 79 -9.79 -1.42 -9.01
N ARG A 80 -10.03 -0.35 -8.25
CA ARG A 80 -10.80 0.80 -8.74
C ARG A 80 -9.99 1.56 -9.80
N ALA A 81 -10.68 2.37 -10.60
CA ALA A 81 -10.05 3.19 -11.64
C ALA A 81 -9.00 4.16 -11.06
N ASP A 82 -9.20 4.59 -9.81
CA ASP A 82 -8.25 5.38 -9.04
C ASP A 82 -7.16 4.52 -8.37
N GLY A 83 -6.87 3.30 -8.82
CA GLY A 83 -5.82 2.45 -8.24
C GLY A 83 -6.01 2.07 -6.77
N THR A 84 -7.13 2.39 -6.14
CA THR A 84 -7.44 1.95 -4.77
C THR A 84 -8.06 0.56 -4.79
N PHE A 85 -7.89 -0.15 -3.68
CA PHE A 85 -8.51 -1.47 -3.50
C PHE A 85 -8.89 -1.69 -2.04
N LYS A 86 -9.96 -2.48 -1.86
CA LYS A 86 -10.44 -2.92 -0.55
C LYS A 86 -10.93 -4.35 -0.70
N ALA A 87 -10.50 -5.22 0.20
CA ALA A 87 -10.94 -6.61 0.28
C ALA A 87 -11.21 -6.95 1.74
N TYR A 88 -12.28 -7.70 1.98
CA TYR A 88 -12.71 -8.13 3.29
C TYR A 88 -13.08 -9.60 3.22
N SER A 89 -12.73 -10.35 4.26
CA SER A 89 -13.27 -11.67 4.51
C SER A 89 -14.06 -11.62 5.79
N ASN A 90 -15.35 -11.92 5.69
CA ASN A 90 -16.27 -11.86 6.81
C ASN A 90 -16.80 -13.25 7.12
N THR A 91 -16.95 -13.54 8.41
CA THR A 91 -17.70 -14.70 8.92
C THR A 91 -18.85 -14.15 9.75
N GLY A 92 -20.06 -14.15 9.19
CA GLY A 92 -21.17 -13.39 9.75
C GLY A 92 -20.86 -11.88 9.74
N THR A 93 -20.99 -11.23 10.90
CA THR A 93 -20.68 -9.80 11.07
C THR A 93 -19.20 -9.52 11.37
N LEU A 94 -18.40 -10.56 11.64
CA LEU A 94 -16.99 -10.41 12.00
C LEU A 94 -16.12 -10.35 10.75
N THR A 95 -15.36 -9.26 10.58
CA THR A 95 -14.26 -9.21 9.62
C THR A 95 -13.06 -9.98 10.15
N VAL A 96 -12.82 -11.15 9.57
CA VAL A 96 -11.74 -12.06 9.95
C VAL A 96 -10.38 -11.53 9.48
N TRP A 97 -10.35 -10.92 8.29
CA TRP A 97 -9.21 -10.19 7.76
C TRP A 97 -9.64 -9.17 6.70
N SER A 98 -8.83 -8.13 6.52
CA SER A 98 -9.02 -7.14 5.45
C SER A 98 -7.71 -6.70 4.82
N PHE A 99 -7.76 -6.33 3.55
CA PHE A 99 -6.64 -5.83 2.80
C PHE A 99 -7.05 -4.58 2.04
N VAL A 100 -6.52 -3.44 2.46
CA VAL A 100 -6.92 -2.12 1.96
C VAL A 100 -5.68 -1.35 1.54
N GLY A 101 -5.72 -0.69 0.39
CA GLY A 101 -4.57 0.05 -0.07
C GLY A 101 -4.78 0.79 -1.37
N ARG A 102 -3.66 1.24 -1.92
CA ARG A 102 -3.59 1.90 -3.22
C ARG A 102 -2.24 1.65 -3.88
N PHE A 103 -2.23 1.69 -5.20
CA PHE A 103 -1.00 1.82 -5.96
C PHE A 103 -0.46 3.26 -5.82
N VAL A 104 0.83 3.36 -5.54
CA VAL A 104 1.55 4.64 -5.49
C VAL A 104 2.33 4.89 -6.78
N SER A 105 2.71 3.82 -7.49
CA SER A 105 3.28 3.85 -8.83
C SER A 105 2.91 2.54 -9.56
N SER A 106 3.31 2.41 -10.83
CA SER A 106 3.21 1.14 -11.56
C SER A 106 4.09 0.04 -10.96
N THR A 107 5.01 0.36 -10.04
CA THR A 107 5.96 -0.58 -9.43
C THR A 107 5.84 -0.68 -7.91
N ALA A 108 4.95 0.08 -7.28
CA ALA A 108 4.76 0.05 -5.84
C ALA A 108 3.31 0.26 -5.41
N ALA A 109 2.92 -0.39 -4.32
CA ALA A 109 1.64 -0.19 -3.65
C ALA A 109 1.85 -0.04 -2.13
N ARG A 110 1.01 0.78 -1.50
CA ARG A 110 0.94 0.88 -0.05
C ARG A 110 -0.38 0.28 0.40
N ALA A 111 -0.31 -0.66 1.34
CA ALA A 111 -1.48 -1.36 1.83
C ALA A 111 -1.41 -1.58 3.34
N VAL A 112 -2.56 -1.89 3.91
CA VAL A 112 -2.72 -2.35 5.28
C VAL A 112 -3.39 -3.71 5.23
N LEU A 113 -2.77 -4.68 5.89
CA LEU A 113 -3.34 -6.00 6.10
C LEU A 113 -3.78 -6.10 7.56
N HIS A 114 -5.07 -6.36 7.79
CA HIS A 114 -5.61 -6.65 9.12
C HIS A 114 -5.88 -8.15 9.23
N LEU A 115 -5.46 -8.78 10.33
CA LEU A 115 -5.53 -10.22 10.56
C LEU A 115 -6.22 -10.52 11.90
N ASN A 116 -7.42 -9.99 12.09
CA ASN A 116 -8.10 -9.93 13.39
C ASN A 116 -8.26 -11.29 14.08
N ALA A 117 -8.40 -12.38 13.32
CA ALA A 117 -8.58 -13.73 13.87
C ALA A 117 -7.65 -14.79 13.24
N THR A 118 -6.52 -14.36 12.65
CA THR A 118 -5.54 -15.30 12.06
C THR A 118 -4.11 -14.95 12.43
N CYS A 119 -3.24 -15.95 12.26
CA CYS A 119 -1.81 -15.82 12.55
C CYS A 119 -1.59 -15.48 14.03
N ASP A 120 -0.95 -14.36 14.33
CA ASP A 120 -0.73 -13.80 15.67
C ASP A 120 -1.74 -12.69 16.03
N GLY A 121 -2.83 -12.56 15.26
CA GLY A 121 -3.83 -11.49 15.43
C GLY A 121 -3.33 -10.11 14.98
N LYS A 122 -2.08 -10.00 14.50
CA LYS A 122 -1.42 -8.72 14.22
C LYS A 122 -1.35 -8.43 12.73
N GLY A 123 -1.99 -7.34 12.34
CA GLY A 123 -1.86 -6.72 11.03
C GLY A 123 -0.73 -5.68 10.96
N GLY A 124 -0.65 -4.97 9.84
CA GLY A 124 0.29 -3.87 9.70
C GLY A 124 0.23 -3.18 8.34
N THR A 125 0.91 -2.04 8.24
CA THR A 125 1.11 -1.33 6.98
C THR A 125 2.32 -1.93 6.25
N LEU A 126 2.18 -2.15 4.95
CA LEU A 126 3.22 -2.69 4.09
C LEU A 126 3.41 -1.86 2.83
N ASN A 127 4.66 -1.76 2.41
CA ASN A 127 5.04 -1.28 1.09
C ASN A 127 5.33 -2.49 0.22
N LEU A 128 4.48 -2.70 -0.77
CA LEU A 128 4.63 -3.75 -1.77
C LEU A 128 5.42 -3.21 -2.95
N LYS A 129 6.45 -3.95 -3.38
CA LYS A 129 7.25 -3.62 -4.56
C LYS A 129 7.03 -4.66 -5.64
N LEU A 130 7.01 -4.22 -6.89
CA LEU A 130 6.97 -5.12 -8.04
C LEU A 130 8.20 -6.04 -7.98
N LYS A 131 7.94 -7.34 -7.98
CA LYS A 131 8.95 -8.39 -8.15
C LYS A 131 9.31 -8.43 -9.63
N VAL A 132 10.56 -8.15 -9.93
CA VAL A 132 11.16 -8.25 -11.26
C VAL A 132 11.47 -9.71 -11.54
#